data_AF-A0A9D9H241-F1
#
_entry.id   AF-A0A9D9H241-F1
#
_cell.length_a   1.000
_cell.length_b   1.000
_cell.length_c   1.000
_cell.angle_alpha   90.00
_cell.angle_beta   90.00
_cell.angle_gamma   90.00
#
_symmetry.space_group_name_H-M   'P 1'
#
loop_
_entity.id
_entity.type
_entity.pdbx_description
1 polymer ?
#
loop_
_entity_poly.entity_id
_entity_poly.type
_entity_poly.pdbx_seq_one_letter_code
_entity_poly.pdbx_strand_id
1 'polypeptide(L)'
;MQNYISIPTLLVGFNQIPELTEIRNTHSGRTANVIRGELEETGNDRICPVCGKNGHIHGTQETTLRHLPIGLRLNVLRFSKNRYRCPGCGMTWGQEIIFKADRHFITQELHAFTEDLLSYGFTLKAVAEITGLGKNTEKEIDKKRLQDKYTVDGRALKKPEKQARHLAIDEFKLHGGNKYTTVIIDLDTGHILWLAHGKKKECVHAFIDFVGEEWMDGVEAVACDMNSDFQEVFEQRCEHITVVFDHFHIIKNFNDKVVSSVRKEEQARLMKEGNEKAARSLKRSKYVLTSKRETLQKKDKEEAKGKVLQSGSELFHRSEVKRKGGQEELYDSIIRENKLLFTADLVKEQLSDAFKMADEAAMAEAVIEIIDECRATKNRHFIWFSNLLENHFEGIIAHAAYKISSGKIEGINNKIKTIRRTGYGYPDDDYFFLKLFDAESVIHFVDIPSQLDQKKGNNLQLR
;
A
#
# COMPACT_ATOMS: atom_id res chain seq x y z
N MET A 1 -38.93 40.78 -4.64
CA MET A 1 -38.57 39.36 -4.41
C MET A 1 -37.38 39.35 -3.49
N GLN A 2 -37.56 38.91 -2.25
CA GLN A 2 -36.48 38.80 -1.29
C GLN A 2 -35.64 37.56 -1.64
N ASN A 3 -34.38 37.79 -2.02
CA ASN A 3 -33.41 36.73 -2.34
C ASN A 3 -32.83 36.15 -1.04
N TYR A 4 -33.60 35.37 -0.28
CA TYR A 4 -33.05 34.57 0.81
C TYR A 4 -32.91 33.13 0.36
N ILE A 5 -31.73 32.55 0.57
CA ILE A 5 -31.48 31.13 0.32
C ILE A 5 -31.87 30.38 1.61
N SER A 6 -33.05 29.78 1.62
CA SER A 6 -33.34 28.72 2.60
C SER A 6 -32.58 27.48 2.16
N ILE A 7 -31.70 26.98 3.03
CA ILE A 7 -30.99 25.73 2.80
C ILE A 7 -31.74 24.69 3.61
N PRO A 8 -32.37 23.68 2.98
CA PRO A 8 -33.06 22.65 3.72
C PRO A 8 -32.06 21.97 4.65
N THR A 9 -32.19 22.23 5.94
CA THR A 9 -31.42 21.57 6.98
C THR A 9 -32.36 20.58 7.63
N LEU A 10 -32.12 19.28 7.44
CA LEU A 10 -32.85 18.22 8.15
C LEU A 10 -32.37 18.10 9.61
N LEU A 11 -31.83 19.19 10.15
CA LEU A 11 -31.19 19.26 11.46
C LEU A 11 -32.28 19.49 12.50
N VAL A 12 -32.71 18.40 13.14
CA VAL A 12 -33.70 18.46 14.22
C VAL A 12 -33.23 19.46 15.29
N GLY A 13 -34.11 20.35 15.72
CA GLY A 13 -33.82 21.36 16.74
C GLY A 13 -32.98 22.56 16.26
N PHE A 14 -32.66 22.69 14.97
CA PHE A 14 -32.04 23.89 14.42
C PHE A 14 -33.01 24.67 13.54
N ASN A 15 -33.41 25.85 13.98
CA ASN A 15 -34.29 26.75 13.24
C ASN A 15 -33.47 27.79 12.48
N GLN A 16 -33.35 27.63 11.16
CA GLN A 16 -32.68 28.61 10.31
C GLN A 16 -33.43 29.95 10.35
N ILE A 17 -32.68 31.05 10.38
CA ILE A 17 -33.17 32.42 10.15
C ILE A 17 -32.66 32.85 8.76
N PRO A 18 -33.45 32.66 7.68
CA PRO A 18 -32.98 32.85 6.31
C PRO A 18 -32.46 34.26 6.04
N GLU A 19 -33.04 35.27 6.69
CA GLU A 19 -32.69 36.70 6.54
C GLU A 19 -31.27 37.01 7.01
N LEU A 20 -30.73 36.17 7.89
CA LEU A 20 -29.40 36.32 8.49
C LEU A 20 -28.35 35.43 7.82
N THR A 21 -28.73 34.69 6.78
CA THR A 21 -27.80 33.83 6.03
C THR A 21 -26.92 34.68 5.12
N GLU A 22 -25.61 34.58 5.29
CA GLU A 22 -24.63 35.39 4.56
C GLU A 22 -23.77 34.51 3.63
N ILE A 23 -23.39 35.03 2.48
CA ILE A 23 -22.37 34.39 1.62
C ILE A 23 -21.04 35.08 1.89
N ARG A 24 -20.02 34.32 2.26
CA ARG A 24 -18.67 34.83 2.52
C ARG A 24 -17.63 34.09 1.69
N ASN A 25 -16.54 34.78 1.37
CA ASN A 25 -15.36 34.14 0.82
C ASN A 25 -14.48 33.62 1.96
N THR A 26 -14.03 32.38 1.84
CA THR A 26 -13.06 31.78 2.75
C THR A 26 -11.66 32.29 2.44
N HIS A 27 -10.72 32.11 3.37
CA HIS A 27 -9.30 32.38 3.14
C HIS A 27 -8.71 31.58 1.96
N SER A 28 -9.31 30.44 1.62
CA SER A 28 -8.92 29.62 0.46
C SER A 28 -9.50 30.11 -0.87
N GLY A 29 -10.22 31.25 -0.89
CA GLY A 29 -10.85 31.80 -2.09
C GLY A 29 -12.15 31.10 -2.50
N ARG A 30 -12.68 30.19 -1.68
CA ARG A 30 -13.95 29.50 -1.94
C ARG A 30 -15.11 30.28 -1.35
N THR A 31 -16.31 30.05 -1.87
CA THR A 31 -17.53 30.63 -1.29
C THR A 31 -18.10 29.71 -0.22
N ALA A 32 -18.54 30.29 0.89
CA ALA A 32 -19.20 29.59 1.99
C ALA A 32 -20.51 30.29 2.34
N ASN A 33 -21.59 29.52 2.51
CA ASN A 33 -22.83 30.03 3.10
C ASN A 33 -22.72 29.91 4.63
N VAL A 34 -22.86 31.04 5.32
CA VAL A 34 -22.95 31.13 6.78
C VAL A 34 -24.43 31.16 7.14
N ILE A 35 -24.94 29.99 7.49
CA ILE A 35 -26.34 29.76 7.86
C ILE A 35 -26.49 30.11 9.34
N ARG A 36 -27.23 31.17 9.63
CA ARG A 36 -27.55 31.57 11.00
C ARG A 36 -28.89 30.99 11.42
N GLY A 37 -28.99 30.62 12.68
CA GLY A 37 -30.21 30.06 13.25
C GLY A 37 -30.19 30.00 14.76
N GLU A 38 -31.27 29.48 15.30
CA GLU A 38 -31.48 29.25 16.74
C GLU A 38 -31.52 27.75 17.03
N LEU A 39 -30.97 27.38 18.19
CA LEU A 39 -30.99 26.01 18.67
C LEU A 39 -32.15 25.87 19.66
N GLU A 40 -33.10 24.98 19.36
CA GLU A 40 -34.24 24.70 20.22
C GLU A 40 -33.76 24.15 21.58
N GLU A 41 -34.33 24.69 22.64
CA GLU A 41 -34.12 24.19 23.99
C GLU A 41 -35.05 23.01 24.25
N THR A 42 -34.48 21.86 24.62
CA THR A 42 -35.24 20.70 25.07
C THR A 42 -35.37 20.70 26.59
N GLY A 43 -36.46 20.13 27.12
CA GLY A 43 -36.66 20.06 28.58
C GLY A 43 -35.54 19.35 29.34
N ASN A 44 -34.81 18.45 28.66
CA ASN A 44 -33.67 17.72 29.22
C ASN A 44 -32.40 18.58 29.32
N ASP A 45 -32.25 19.62 28.51
CA ASP A 45 -31.06 20.49 28.53
C ASP A 45 -30.86 21.18 29.88
N ARG A 46 -31.94 21.43 30.62
CA ARG A 46 -31.89 22.06 31.94
C ARG A 46 -31.62 21.08 33.08
N ILE A 47 -31.60 19.77 32.85
CA ILE A 47 -31.45 18.79 33.93
C ILE A 47 -29.95 18.68 34.29
N CYS A 48 -29.62 18.92 35.56
CA CYS A 48 -28.24 18.81 36.02
C CYS A 48 -27.74 17.36 35.94
N PRO A 49 -26.60 17.09 35.28
CA PRO A 49 -26.08 15.72 35.11
C PRO A 49 -25.57 15.08 36.42
N VAL A 50 -25.40 15.87 37.49
CA VAL A 50 -24.88 15.39 38.79
C VAL A 50 -26.00 15.12 39.78
N CYS A 51 -26.96 16.03 39.91
CA CYS A 51 -27.97 15.98 40.98
C CYS A 51 -29.43 15.98 40.49
N GLY A 52 -29.66 16.00 39.18
CA GLY A 52 -31.00 15.94 38.58
C GLY A 52 -31.87 17.20 38.74
N LYS A 53 -31.41 18.24 39.48
CA LYS A 53 -32.15 19.50 39.62
C LYS A 53 -32.08 20.34 38.34
N ASN A 54 -33.12 21.14 38.09
CA ASN A 54 -33.15 22.08 36.97
C ASN A 54 -32.14 23.23 37.18
N GLY A 55 -31.27 23.42 36.19
CA GLY A 55 -30.38 24.57 36.06
C GLY A 55 -31.10 25.79 35.50
N HIS A 56 -30.49 26.96 35.72
CA HIS A 56 -30.88 28.20 35.05
C HIS A 56 -29.81 28.59 34.01
N ILE A 57 -30.21 29.34 33.00
CA ILE A 57 -29.28 29.91 32.01
C ILE A 57 -28.41 30.95 32.71
N HIS A 58 -27.09 30.75 32.70
CA HIS A 58 -26.12 31.67 33.30
C HIS A 58 -25.24 32.37 32.25
N GLY A 59 -25.36 31.97 30.98
CA GLY A 59 -24.66 32.59 29.87
C GLY A 59 -24.98 31.90 28.54
N THR A 60 -24.51 32.49 27.45
CA THR A 60 -24.61 31.93 26.11
C THR A 60 -23.22 31.84 25.47
N GLN A 61 -23.07 30.95 24.50
CA GLN A 61 -21.83 30.80 23.73
C GLN A 61 -22.17 30.69 22.25
N GLU A 62 -21.62 31.58 21.43
CA GLU A 62 -21.64 31.39 19.99
C GLU A 62 -20.85 30.14 19.61
N THR A 63 -21.49 29.29 18.81
CA THR A 63 -20.91 28.06 18.29
C THR A 63 -21.03 28.05 16.78
N THR A 64 -19.97 27.56 16.14
CA THR A 64 -19.88 27.44 14.69
C THR A 64 -19.61 25.98 14.34
N LEU A 65 -20.45 25.37 13.51
CA LEU A 65 -20.27 24.01 13.01
C LEU A 65 -20.16 24.02 11.49
N ARG A 66 -19.25 23.22 10.92
CA ARG A 66 -19.24 22.99 9.47
C ARG A 66 -20.31 21.96 9.09
N HIS A 67 -20.94 22.15 7.95
CA HIS A 67 -22.02 21.32 7.45
C HIS A 67 -21.78 20.90 5.99
N LEU A 68 -22.59 19.96 5.49
CA LEU A 68 -22.51 19.39 4.15
C LEU A 68 -22.34 20.47 3.08
N PRO A 69 -21.38 20.34 2.14
CA PRO A 69 -21.26 21.28 1.02
C PRO A 69 -22.47 21.16 0.08
N ILE A 70 -22.86 22.27 -0.55
CA ILE A 70 -23.94 22.30 -1.55
C ILE A 70 -23.38 22.86 -2.85
N GLY A 71 -23.32 22.01 -3.87
CA GLY A 71 -22.55 22.30 -5.08
C GLY A 71 -21.09 22.55 -4.73
N LEU A 72 -20.53 23.67 -5.19
CA LEU A 72 -19.14 24.05 -4.89
C LEU A 72 -18.99 24.90 -3.61
N ARG A 73 -20.11 25.23 -2.94
CA ARG A 73 -20.11 26.11 -1.76
C ARG A 73 -20.00 25.30 -0.49
N LEU A 74 -19.15 25.78 0.42
CA LEU A 74 -19.05 25.25 1.77
C LEU A 74 -20.22 25.77 2.61
N ASN A 75 -20.63 25.04 3.64
CA ASN A 75 -21.71 25.47 4.53
C ASN A 75 -21.25 25.47 5.98
N VAL A 76 -21.63 26.51 6.71
CA VAL A 76 -21.29 26.69 8.11
C VAL A 76 -22.54 27.14 8.87
N LEU A 77 -22.87 26.45 9.94
CA LEU A 77 -23.94 26.80 10.87
C LEU A 77 -23.38 27.69 11.97
N ARG A 78 -24.05 28.80 12.28
CA ARG A 78 -23.70 29.68 13.38
C ARG A 78 -24.92 29.98 14.24
N PHE A 79 -24.83 29.64 15.52
CA PHE A 79 -25.91 29.79 16.48
C PHE A 79 -25.37 29.97 17.90
N SER A 80 -26.20 30.51 18.78
CA SER A 80 -25.90 30.64 20.21
C SER A 80 -26.45 29.42 20.94
N LYS A 81 -25.63 28.82 21.80
CA LYS A 81 -26.07 27.77 22.73
C LYS A 81 -26.09 28.28 24.16
N ASN A 82 -27.03 27.79 24.95
CA ASN A 82 -27.14 28.15 26.36
C ASN A 82 -26.07 27.45 27.21
N ARG A 83 -25.66 28.10 28.29
CA ARG A 83 -24.86 27.53 29.38
C ARG A 83 -25.68 27.56 30.65
N TYR A 84 -25.83 26.42 31.29
CA TYR A 84 -26.62 26.25 32.50
C TYR A 84 -25.74 26.20 33.75
N ARG A 85 -26.30 26.63 34.88
CA ARG A 85 -25.70 26.47 36.21
C ARG A 85 -26.72 25.86 37.16
N CYS A 86 -26.32 24.79 37.84
CA CYS A 86 -27.19 24.13 38.81
C CYS A 86 -27.25 24.96 40.11
N PRO A 87 -28.46 25.32 40.61
CA PRO A 87 -28.59 26.01 41.89
C PRO A 87 -28.29 25.09 43.10
N GLY A 88 -28.42 23.76 42.95
CA GLY A 88 -28.15 22.80 44.02
C GLY A 88 -26.67 22.49 44.26
N CYS A 89 -25.96 21.99 43.25
CA CYS A 89 -24.55 21.58 43.37
C CYS A 89 -23.54 22.53 42.73
N GLY A 90 -23.97 23.61 42.08
CA GLY A 90 -23.09 24.58 41.43
C GLY A 90 -22.49 24.17 40.08
N MET A 91 -22.68 22.92 39.64
CA MET A 91 -22.19 22.40 38.36
C MET A 91 -22.65 23.26 37.17
N THR A 92 -21.78 23.42 36.17
CA THR A 92 -22.09 24.11 34.91
C THR A 92 -22.01 23.14 33.73
N TRP A 93 -22.90 23.30 32.76
CA TRP A 93 -22.88 22.52 31.51
C TRP A 93 -23.45 23.35 30.36
N GLY A 94 -23.23 22.90 29.13
CA GLY A 94 -23.78 23.54 27.93
C GLY A 94 -25.01 22.79 27.42
N GLN A 95 -25.88 23.51 26.71
CA GLN A 95 -26.94 22.92 25.89
C GLN A 95 -26.34 21.90 24.91
N GLU A 96 -27.02 20.77 24.79
CA GLU A 96 -26.61 19.70 23.88
C GLU A 96 -26.87 20.11 22.44
N ILE A 97 -26.02 19.66 21.51
CA ILE A 97 -26.24 19.86 20.08
C ILE A 97 -26.39 18.48 19.46
N ILE A 98 -27.64 18.03 19.32
CA ILE A 98 -27.97 16.65 18.94
C ILE A 98 -27.41 16.23 17.58
N PHE A 99 -27.27 17.17 16.64
CA PHE A 99 -26.74 16.93 15.30
C PHE A 99 -25.24 17.19 15.19
N LYS A 100 -24.54 17.48 16.28
CA LYS A 100 -23.08 17.67 16.28
C LYS A 100 -22.38 16.31 16.35
N ALA A 101 -21.35 16.11 15.53
CA ALA A 101 -20.50 14.93 15.62
C ALA A 101 -19.66 14.96 16.91
N ASP A 102 -19.46 13.80 17.53
CA ASP A 102 -18.64 13.70 18.75
C ASP A 102 -17.22 14.23 18.48
N ARG A 103 -16.65 14.96 19.46
CA ARG A 103 -15.30 15.56 19.43
C ARG A 103 -14.97 16.50 18.25
N HIS A 104 -15.89 16.75 17.33
CA HIS A 104 -15.66 17.57 16.15
C HIS A 104 -16.61 18.78 16.08
N PHE A 105 -16.14 19.90 15.52
CA PHE A 105 -16.98 21.07 15.25
C PHE A 105 -17.63 20.97 13.86
N ILE A 106 -18.25 19.82 13.60
CA ILE A 106 -18.96 19.49 12.36
C ILE A 106 -20.30 18.84 12.71
N THR A 107 -21.24 18.82 11.76
CA THR A 107 -22.48 18.06 11.95
C THR A 107 -22.26 16.56 11.71
N GLN A 108 -23.16 15.72 12.24
CA GLN A 108 -23.14 14.27 12.06
C GLN A 108 -23.24 13.87 10.59
N GLU A 109 -24.03 14.61 9.79
CA GLU A 109 -24.17 14.36 8.36
C GLU A 109 -22.87 14.67 7.60
N LEU A 110 -22.14 15.74 7.98
CA LEU A 110 -20.83 16.00 7.38
C LEU A 110 -19.81 14.94 7.80
N HIS A 111 -19.88 14.45 9.04
CA HIS A 111 -19.04 13.34 9.49
C HIS A 111 -19.28 12.08 8.65
N ALA A 112 -20.54 11.63 8.56
CA ALA A 112 -20.93 10.46 7.78
C ALA A 112 -20.53 10.59 6.30
N PHE A 113 -20.81 11.74 5.68
CA PHE A 113 -20.41 12.00 4.30
C PHE A 113 -18.88 11.95 4.11
N THR A 114 -18.11 12.48 5.06
CA THR A 114 -16.64 12.41 5.03
C THR A 114 -16.16 10.96 5.13
N GLU A 115 -16.76 10.19 6.03
CA GLU A 115 -16.47 8.77 6.24
C GLU A 115 -16.76 7.94 4.98
N ASP A 116 -17.90 8.19 4.32
CA ASP A 116 -18.28 7.53 3.07
C ASP A 116 -17.26 7.80 1.96
N LEU A 117 -16.88 9.07 1.76
CA LEU A 117 -15.86 9.43 0.76
C LEU A 117 -14.52 8.72 1.03
N LEU A 118 -14.11 8.64 2.29
CA LEU A 118 -12.89 7.93 2.67
C LEU A 118 -13.01 6.41 2.43
N SER A 119 -14.19 5.83 2.68
CA SER A 119 -14.47 4.42 2.42
C SER A 119 -14.43 4.04 0.94
N TYR A 120 -14.78 4.98 0.04
CA TYR A 120 -14.66 4.82 -1.41
C TYR A 120 -13.22 4.95 -1.94
N GLY A 121 -12.24 5.15 -1.06
CA GLY A 121 -10.83 5.22 -1.43
C GLY A 121 -10.36 6.61 -1.88
N PHE A 122 -11.13 7.67 -1.65
CA PHE A 122 -10.64 9.02 -1.90
C PHE A 122 -9.47 9.36 -0.97
N THR A 123 -8.50 10.10 -1.52
CA THR A 123 -7.36 10.58 -0.72
C THR A 123 -7.81 11.64 0.27
N LEU A 124 -7.15 11.77 1.42
CA LEU A 124 -7.41 12.86 2.37
C LEU A 124 -7.42 14.23 1.67
N LYS A 125 -6.52 14.46 0.71
CA LYS A 125 -6.49 15.73 -0.04
C LYS A 125 -7.75 15.95 -0.87
N ALA A 126 -8.26 14.90 -1.51
CA ALA A 126 -9.48 14.98 -2.32
C ALA A 126 -10.71 15.20 -1.43
N VAL A 127 -10.78 14.48 -0.30
CA VAL A 127 -11.85 14.67 0.68
C VAL A 127 -11.81 16.09 1.26
N ALA A 128 -10.62 16.64 1.57
CA ALA A 128 -10.47 18.03 2.03
C ALA A 128 -11.00 19.04 1.02
N GLU A 129 -10.77 18.79 -0.26
CA GLU A 129 -11.27 19.66 -1.32
C GLU A 129 -12.80 19.56 -1.45
N ILE A 130 -13.39 18.38 -1.26
CA ILE A 130 -14.84 18.22 -1.35
C ILE A 130 -15.52 18.82 -0.12
N THR A 131 -15.09 18.43 1.07
CA THR A 131 -15.76 18.74 2.35
C THR A 131 -15.37 20.10 2.92
N GLY A 132 -14.20 20.65 2.52
CA GLY A 132 -13.60 21.82 3.13
C GLY A 132 -13.05 21.57 4.54
N LEU A 133 -12.90 20.31 4.96
CA LEU A 133 -12.32 19.96 6.26
C LEU A 133 -10.78 20.07 6.24
N GLY A 134 -10.21 20.20 7.44
CA GLY A 134 -8.76 20.21 7.60
C GLY A 134 -8.21 18.80 7.63
N LYS A 135 -6.98 18.62 7.10
CA LYS A 135 -6.28 17.32 7.05
C LYS A 135 -6.31 16.54 8.37
N ASN A 136 -6.20 17.21 9.52
CA ASN A 136 -6.21 16.54 10.81
C ASN A 136 -7.60 15.98 11.16
N THR A 137 -8.67 16.74 10.90
CA THR A 137 -10.04 16.28 11.16
C THR A 137 -10.34 15.03 10.34
N GLU A 138 -10.02 15.04 9.06
CA GLU A 138 -10.28 13.91 8.17
C GLU A 138 -9.40 12.71 8.51
N LYS A 139 -8.13 12.94 8.89
CA LYS A 139 -7.26 11.88 9.38
C LYS A 139 -7.85 11.22 10.63
N GLU A 140 -8.35 11.99 11.60
CA GLU A 140 -8.95 11.42 12.82
C GLU A 140 -10.23 10.62 12.50
N ILE A 141 -11.08 11.13 11.60
CA ILE A 141 -12.28 10.41 11.13
C ILE A 141 -11.87 9.10 10.45
N ASP A 142 -10.93 9.13 9.49
CA ASP A 142 -10.48 7.94 8.79
C ASP A 142 -9.79 6.96 9.74
N LYS A 143 -8.92 7.45 10.63
CA LYS A 143 -8.22 6.60 11.60
C LYS A 143 -9.19 5.88 12.51
N LYS A 144 -10.22 6.57 13.01
CA LYS A 144 -11.27 5.95 13.83
C LYS A 144 -12.06 4.90 13.05
N ARG A 145 -12.55 5.23 11.85
CA ARG A 145 -13.23 4.29 10.94
C ARG A 145 -12.40 3.01 10.73
N LEU A 146 -11.10 3.17 10.47
CA LEU A 146 -10.19 2.05 10.24
C LEU A 146 -9.90 1.25 11.51
N GLN A 147 -9.76 1.91 12.66
CA GLN A 147 -9.63 1.23 13.95
C GLN A 147 -10.87 0.37 14.23
N ASP A 148 -12.06 0.91 14.06
CA ASP A 148 -13.32 0.17 14.28
C ASP A 148 -13.43 -1.04 13.32
N LYS A 149 -12.94 -0.87 12.09
CA LYS A 149 -12.93 -1.93 11.06
C LYS A 149 -11.90 -3.03 11.33
N TYR A 150 -10.66 -2.68 11.65
CA TYR A 150 -9.53 -3.63 11.67
C TYR A 150 -9.04 -4.00 13.07
N THR A 151 -9.51 -3.36 14.14
CA THR A 151 -9.02 -3.62 15.50
C THR A 151 -10.13 -3.97 16.49
N VAL A 152 -9.77 -4.70 17.53
CA VAL A 152 -10.58 -4.93 18.73
C VAL A 152 -10.26 -3.80 19.71
N ASP A 153 -11.31 -3.12 20.20
CA ASP A 153 -11.24 -1.99 21.13
C ASP A 153 -10.34 -0.81 20.69
N GLY A 154 -10.10 -0.67 19.39
CA GLY A 154 -9.21 0.37 18.85
C GLY A 154 -7.72 0.11 19.04
N ARG A 155 -7.32 -1.09 19.51
CA ARG A 155 -5.94 -1.38 19.95
C ARG A 155 -5.31 -2.59 19.25
N ALA A 156 -5.94 -3.76 19.33
CA ALA A 156 -5.35 -5.00 18.82
C ALA A 156 -5.91 -5.32 17.44
N LEU A 157 -5.07 -5.73 16.48
CA LEU A 157 -5.54 -6.14 15.16
C LEU A 157 -6.55 -7.30 15.28
N LYS A 158 -7.62 -7.32 14.47
CA LYS A 158 -8.55 -8.44 14.39
C LYS A 158 -7.85 -9.63 13.72
N LYS A 159 -8.02 -10.82 14.29
CA LYS A 159 -7.45 -12.06 13.73
C LYS A 159 -8.06 -12.34 12.35
N PRO A 160 -7.28 -12.85 11.38
CA PRO A 160 -7.81 -13.28 10.09
C PRO A 160 -8.87 -14.36 10.29
N GLU A 161 -10.07 -14.15 9.72
CA GLU A 161 -11.16 -15.14 9.79
C GLU A 161 -10.87 -16.39 8.97
N LYS A 162 -10.17 -16.23 7.84
CA LYS A 162 -9.82 -17.31 6.94
C LYS A 162 -8.36 -17.73 7.16
N GLN A 163 -8.16 -19.04 7.21
CA GLN A 163 -6.84 -19.65 7.23
C GLN A 163 -6.21 -19.60 5.84
N ALA A 164 -4.93 -19.23 5.77
CA ALA A 164 -4.18 -19.23 4.52
C ALA A 164 -3.40 -20.54 4.38
N ARG A 165 -3.32 -21.08 3.16
CA ARG A 165 -2.50 -22.26 2.87
C ARG A 165 -1.08 -21.90 2.48
N HIS A 166 -0.93 -20.80 1.75
CA HIS A 166 0.37 -20.29 1.32
C HIS A 166 0.60 -18.90 1.88
N LEU A 167 1.74 -18.70 2.51
CA LEU A 167 2.15 -17.39 3.02
C LEU A 167 3.30 -16.82 2.19
N ALA A 168 3.44 -15.49 2.16
CA ALA A 168 4.68 -14.87 1.76
C ALA A 168 5.11 -13.82 2.77
N ILE A 169 6.43 -13.77 3.00
CA ILE A 169 7.06 -12.89 3.96
C ILE A 169 8.15 -12.09 3.27
N ASP A 170 8.10 -10.77 3.41
CA ASP A 170 9.11 -9.88 2.86
C ASP A 170 9.27 -8.63 3.74
N GLU A 171 10.32 -7.86 3.47
CA GLU A 171 10.63 -6.61 4.16
C GLU A 171 10.50 -5.41 3.24
N PHE A 172 9.82 -4.37 3.70
CA PHE A 172 9.82 -3.08 3.02
C PHE A 172 10.34 -1.95 3.91
N LYS A 173 10.88 -0.91 3.27
CA LYS A 173 11.35 0.29 3.95
C LYS A 173 10.19 1.21 4.28
N LEU A 174 10.01 1.50 5.56
CA LEU A 174 8.91 2.32 6.07
C LEU A 174 9.15 3.82 5.83
N HIS A 175 10.29 4.33 6.31
CA HIS A 175 10.71 5.74 6.23
C HIS A 175 12.16 5.89 5.75
N GLY A 176 12.62 7.13 5.61
CA GLY A 176 14.06 7.41 5.51
C GLY A 176 14.81 6.91 6.75
N GLY A 177 16.00 6.33 6.53
CA GLY A 177 16.74 5.59 7.56
C GLY A 177 16.48 4.08 7.52
N ASN A 178 17.30 3.29 8.20
CA ASN A 178 17.25 1.82 8.18
C ASN A 178 16.08 1.25 9.01
N LYS A 179 14.85 1.80 8.85
CA LYS A 179 13.62 1.31 9.48
C LYS A 179 12.85 0.46 8.48
N TYR A 180 12.70 -0.81 8.80
CA TYR A 180 12.06 -1.80 7.95
C TYR A 180 10.82 -2.35 8.65
N THR A 181 9.89 -2.81 7.85
CA THR A 181 8.64 -3.43 8.28
C THR A 181 8.54 -4.77 7.58
N THR A 182 8.30 -5.81 8.36
CA THR A 182 8.00 -7.16 7.85
C THR A 182 6.52 -7.19 7.48
N VAL A 183 6.22 -7.66 6.28
CA VAL A 183 4.86 -7.89 5.78
C VAL A 183 4.65 -9.39 5.59
N ILE A 184 3.54 -9.91 6.11
CA ILE A 184 3.10 -11.29 5.87
C ILE A 184 1.77 -11.21 5.13
N ILE A 185 1.70 -11.89 3.99
CA ILE A 185 0.51 -11.93 3.15
C ILE A 185 0.03 -13.36 2.95
N ASP A 186 -1.27 -13.51 2.76
CA ASP A 186 -1.86 -14.69 2.14
C ASP A 186 -1.52 -14.66 0.64
N LEU A 187 -0.74 -15.63 0.17
CA LEU A 187 -0.35 -15.73 -1.22
C LEU A 187 -1.51 -16.10 -2.13
N ASP A 188 -2.56 -16.76 -1.66
CA ASP A 188 -3.67 -17.17 -2.51
C ASP A 188 -4.57 -15.97 -2.80
N THR A 189 -4.98 -15.25 -1.75
CA THR A 189 -5.84 -14.06 -1.87
C THR A 189 -5.09 -12.78 -2.21
N GLY A 190 -3.80 -12.71 -1.86
CA GLY A 190 -3.00 -11.49 -1.96
C GLY A 190 -3.29 -10.48 -0.85
N HIS A 191 -3.94 -10.89 0.24
CA HIS A 191 -4.25 -10.02 1.37
C HIS A 191 -3.12 -9.93 2.39
N ILE A 192 -2.87 -8.74 2.93
CA ILE A 192 -1.97 -8.51 4.05
C ILE A 192 -2.62 -9.05 5.33
N LEU A 193 -1.94 -10.01 5.97
CA LEU A 193 -2.35 -10.60 7.24
C LEU A 193 -1.66 -9.91 8.41
N TRP A 194 -0.43 -9.44 8.22
CA TRP A 194 0.38 -8.89 9.31
C TRP A 194 1.38 -7.85 8.83
N LEU A 195 1.58 -6.83 9.68
CA LEU A 195 2.58 -5.78 9.51
C LEU A 195 3.27 -5.55 10.86
N ALA A 196 4.58 -5.69 10.90
CA ALA A 196 5.35 -5.50 12.13
C ALA A 196 6.63 -4.69 11.88
N HIS A 197 6.96 -3.80 12.83
CA HIS A 197 8.22 -3.07 12.79
C HIS A 197 9.40 -4.00 13.07
N GLY A 198 10.44 -3.92 12.23
CA GLY A 198 11.66 -4.71 12.39
C GLY A 198 11.96 -5.61 11.19
N LYS A 199 13.07 -6.35 11.34
CA LYS A 199 13.68 -7.24 10.33
C LYS A 199 13.84 -8.70 10.80
N LYS A 200 13.30 -9.01 11.97
CA LYS A 200 13.83 -10.11 12.77
C LYS A 200 12.80 -11.21 12.94
N LYS A 201 13.32 -12.40 13.28
CA LYS A 201 12.57 -13.59 13.70
C LYS A 201 11.40 -13.28 14.63
N GLU A 202 11.58 -12.30 15.53
CA GLU A 202 10.54 -11.88 16.47
C GLU A 202 9.23 -11.44 15.79
N CYS A 203 9.29 -10.89 14.56
CA CYS A 203 8.08 -10.52 13.81
C CYS A 203 7.26 -11.75 13.41
N VAL A 204 7.93 -12.85 13.05
CA VAL A 204 7.28 -14.11 12.67
C VAL A 204 6.76 -14.83 13.92
N HIS A 205 7.53 -14.85 15.02
CA HIS A 205 7.02 -15.38 16.30
C HIS A 205 5.77 -14.64 16.76
N ALA A 206 5.77 -13.30 16.72
CA ALA A 206 4.61 -12.50 17.09
C ALA A 206 3.39 -12.76 16.17
N PHE A 207 3.62 -13.04 14.89
CA PHE A 207 2.54 -13.43 13.98
C PHE A 207 1.96 -14.80 14.36
N ILE A 208 2.81 -15.80 14.62
CA ILE A 208 2.36 -17.13 15.06
C ILE A 208 1.56 -17.03 16.36
N ASP A 209 2.03 -16.25 17.34
CA ASP A 209 1.31 -16.01 18.60
C ASP A 209 -0.03 -15.30 18.37
N PHE A 210 -0.08 -14.39 17.41
CA PHE A 210 -1.28 -13.65 17.05
C PHE A 210 -2.36 -14.55 16.43
N VAL A 211 -2.01 -15.35 15.42
CA VAL A 211 -2.97 -16.23 14.75
C VAL A 211 -3.28 -17.49 15.56
N GLY A 212 -2.29 -18.03 16.27
CA GLY A 212 -2.36 -19.27 17.05
C GLY A 212 -1.88 -20.49 16.27
N GLU A 213 -1.45 -21.53 17.00
CA GLU A 213 -0.87 -22.75 16.40
C GLU A 213 -1.89 -23.52 15.54
N GLU A 214 -3.14 -23.65 16.01
CA GLU A 214 -4.23 -24.27 15.21
C GLU A 214 -4.45 -23.58 13.86
N TRP A 215 -4.21 -22.26 13.79
CA TRP A 215 -4.29 -21.52 12.53
C TRP A 215 -3.05 -21.78 11.66
N MET A 216 -1.88 -21.98 12.24
CA MET A 216 -0.66 -22.32 11.49
C MET A 216 -0.66 -23.77 10.96
N ASP A 217 -1.44 -24.68 11.56
CA ASP A 217 -1.53 -26.08 11.13
C ASP A 217 -2.06 -26.24 9.69
N GLY A 218 -2.88 -25.30 9.21
CA GLY A 218 -3.37 -25.30 7.83
C GLY A 218 -2.48 -24.58 6.82
N VAL A 219 -1.35 -24.01 7.26
CA VAL A 219 -0.33 -23.45 6.38
C VAL A 219 0.54 -24.59 5.86
N GLU A 220 0.71 -24.68 4.55
CA GLU A 220 1.50 -25.72 3.88
C GLU A 220 2.89 -25.20 3.51
N ALA A 221 2.98 -23.97 3.00
CA ALA A 221 4.26 -23.40 2.57
C ALA A 221 4.35 -21.88 2.75
N VAL A 222 5.59 -21.39 2.91
CA VAL A 222 5.93 -19.98 3.06
C VAL A 222 6.96 -19.59 2.02
N ALA A 223 6.67 -18.57 1.19
CA ALA A 223 7.64 -17.97 0.31
C ALA A 223 8.41 -16.83 1.01
N CYS A 224 9.75 -16.87 1.01
CA CYS A 224 10.58 -15.81 1.59
C CYS A 224 11.91 -15.58 0.83
N ASP A 225 12.61 -14.49 1.17
CA ASP A 225 13.99 -14.25 0.71
C ASP A 225 14.98 -15.15 1.49
N MET A 226 16.04 -15.61 0.81
CA MET A 226 17.11 -16.44 1.40
C MET A 226 17.92 -15.71 2.48
N ASN A 227 17.97 -14.38 2.41
CA ASN A 227 18.69 -13.60 3.42
C ASN A 227 17.91 -13.47 4.74
N SER A 228 16.72 -14.05 4.82
CA SER A 228 15.88 -13.94 5.99
C SER A 228 16.12 -15.09 6.95
N ASP A 229 16.29 -14.73 8.20
CA ASP A 229 16.39 -15.62 9.35
C ASP A 229 15.05 -16.33 9.68
N PHE A 230 14.05 -16.24 8.79
CA PHE A 230 12.69 -16.72 9.04
C PHE A 230 12.57 -18.25 8.96
N GLN A 231 13.39 -18.90 8.14
CA GLN A 231 13.39 -20.36 8.00
C GLN A 231 13.52 -21.04 9.36
N GLU A 232 14.45 -20.57 10.20
CA GLU A 232 14.71 -21.13 11.53
C GLU A 232 13.47 -21.03 12.45
N VAL A 233 12.62 -20.01 12.27
CA VAL A 233 11.39 -19.87 13.07
C VAL A 233 10.38 -20.95 12.71
N PHE A 234 10.24 -21.26 11.42
CA PHE A 234 9.34 -22.31 10.95
C PHE A 234 9.86 -23.70 11.34
N GLU A 235 11.16 -23.94 11.18
CA GLU A 235 11.78 -25.20 11.64
C GLU A 235 11.58 -25.44 13.15
N GLN A 236 11.60 -24.39 13.97
CA GLN A 236 11.43 -24.51 15.42
C GLN A 236 9.98 -24.65 15.89
N ARG A 237 9.03 -23.99 15.24
CA ARG A 237 7.62 -23.92 15.71
C ARG A 237 6.61 -24.63 14.83
N CYS A 238 6.91 -24.80 13.56
CA CYS A 238 5.98 -25.29 12.54
C CYS A 238 6.75 -26.16 11.53
N GLU A 239 7.29 -27.28 12.00
CA GLU A 239 8.15 -28.18 11.22
C GLU A 239 7.47 -28.72 9.95
N HIS A 240 6.13 -28.77 9.92
CA HIS A 240 5.36 -29.19 8.75
C HIS A 240 5.36 -28.17 7.60
N ILE A 241 5.70 -26.90 7.86
CA ILE A 241 5.64 -25.83 6.88
C ILE A 241 6.88 -25.83 6.01
N THR A 242 6.69 -25.98 4.70
CA THR A 242 7.80 -25.93 3.76
C THR A 242 8.18 -24.49 3.43
N VAL A 243 9.46 -24.14 3.61
CA VAL A 243 9.99 -22.84 3.21
C VAL A 243 10.40 -22.89 1.74
N VAL A 244 9.90 -21.96 0.93
CA VAL A 244 10.19 -21.88 -0.51
C VAL A 244 10.93 -20.60 -0.83
N PHE A 245 12.12 -20.72 -1.41
CA PHE A 245 12.92 -19.57 -1.79
C PHE A 245 12.54 -19.02 -3.16
N ASP A 246 12.49 -17.70 -3.23
CA ASP A 246 12.12 -17.02 -4.47
C ASP A 246 13.25 -16.99 -5.50
N HIS A 247 12.95 -17.54 -6.69
CA HIS A 247 13.77 -17.50 -7.88
C HIS A 247 14.32 -16.10 -8.20
N PHE A 248 13.52 -15.04 -8.04
CA PHE A 248 13.98 -13.69 -8.36
C PHE A 248 15.14 -13.25 -7.45
N HIS A 249 15.08 -13.58 -6.16
CA HIS A 249 16.14 -13.26 -5.21
C HIS A 249 17.43 -14.04 -5.51
N ILE A 250 17.32 -15.30 -5.95
CA ILE A 250 18.46 -16.12 -6.39
C ILE A 250 19.14 -15.50 -7.60
N ILE A 251 18.38 -15.18 -8.65
CA ILE A 251 18.92 -14.56 -9.87
C ILE A 251 19.49 -13.17 -9.58
N LYS A 252 18.85 -12.39 -8.69
CA LYS A 252 19.35 -11.09 -8.27
C LYS A 252 20.70 -11.22 -7.53
N ASN A 253 20.81 -12.16 -6.59
CA ASN A 253 22.07 -12.45 -5.90
C ASN A 253 23.15 -12.86 -6.89
N PHE A 254 22.84 -13.73 -7.84
CA PHE A 254 23.77 -14.13 -8.90
C PHE A 254 24.24 -12.92 -9.75
N ASN A 255 23.31 -12.10 -10.20
CA ASN A 255 23.59 -10.90 -11.00
C ASN A 255 24.42 -9.86 -10.25
N ASP A 256 24.13 -9.65 -8.97
CA ASP A 256 24.76 -8.62 -8.13
C ASP A 256 26.11 -9.06 -7.57
N LYS A 257 26.28 -10.34 -7.24
CA LYS A 257 27.47 -10.86 -6.57
C LYS A 257 28.41 -11.60 -7.51
N VAL A 258 27.90 -12.27 -8.54
CA VAL A 258 28.73 -13.00 -9.53
C VAL A 258 28.95 -12.15 -10.77
N VAL A 259 27.92 -11.92 -11.58
CA VAL A 259 28.04 -11.22 -12.88
C VAL A 259 28.66 -9.84 -12.71
N SER A 260 28.18 -9.06 -11.74
CA SER A 260 28.68 -7.71 -11.50
C SER A 260 30.12 -7.69 -11.01
N SER A 261 30.56 -8.69 -10.25
CA SER A 261 31.91 -8.78 -9.71
C SER A 261 32.91 -9.25 -10.76
N VAL A 262 32.58 -10.32 -11.49
CA VAL A 262 33.37 -10.83 -12.63
C VAL A 262 33.57 -9.73 -13.66
N ARG A 263 32.50 -8.99 -14.02
CA ARG A 263 32.57 -7.85 -14.94
C ARG A 263 33.53 -6.76 -14.46
N LYS A 264 33.53 -6.44 -13.16
CA LYS A 264 34.41 -5.41 -12.57
C LYS A 264 35.88 -5.87 -12.55
N GLU A 265 36.12 -7.13 -12.19
CA GLU A 265 37.46 -7.71 -12.16
C GLU A 265 38.05 -7.79 -13.57
N GLU A 266 37.27 -8.24 -14.55
CA GLU A 266 37.71 -8.28 -15.93
C GLU A 266 37.99 -6.89 -16.50
N GLN A 267 37.12 -5.92 -16.20
CA GLN A 267 37.35 -4.53 -16.59
C GLN A 267 38.67 -4.00 -16.03
N ALA A 268 39.00 -4.32 -14.77
CA ALA A 268 40.25 -3.91 -14.15
C ALA A 268 41.48 -4.61 -14.78
N ARG A 269 41.35 -5.92 -15.09
CA ARG A 269 42.39 -6.68 -15.80
C ARG A 269 42.71 -6.09 -17.17
N LEU A 270 41.68 -5.84 -18.00
CA LEU A 270 41.84 -5.27 -19.33
C LEU A 270 42.43 -3.85 -19.32
N MET A 271 42.09 -3.04 -18.32
CA MET A 271 42.74 -1.72 -18.12
C MET A 271 44.23 -1.87 -17.80
N LYS A 272 44.60 -2.84 -16.96
CA LYS A 272 46.01 -3.10 -16.61
C LYS A 272 46.82 -3.62 -17.80
N GLU A 273 46.18 -4.35 -18.71
CA GLU A 273 46.77 -4.87 -19.94
C GLU A 273 46.81 -3.84 -21.09
N GLY A 274 46.31 -2.62 -20.87
CA GLY A 274 46.30 -1.56 -21.88
C GLY A 274 45.20 -1.67 -22.94
N ASN A 275 44.29 -2.64 -22.82
CA ASN A 275 43.16 -2.80 -23.74
C ASN A 275 41.98 -1.91 -23.29
N GLU A 276 42.15 -0.59 -23.45
CA GLU A 276 41.16 0.39 -23.01
C GLU A 276 39.81 0.27 -23.73
N LYS A 277 39.82 -0.18 -25.00
CA LYS A 277 38.60 -0.31 -25.79
C LYS A 277 37.70 -1.42 -25.23
N ALA A 278 38.25 -2.59 -24.95
CA ALA A 278 37.52 -3.70 -24.33
C ALA A 278 37.14 -3.37 -22.86
N ALA A 279 38.01 -2.70 -22.11
CA ALA A 279 37.64 -2.26 -20.76
C ALA A 279 36.49 -1.23 -20.74
N ARG A 280 36.38 -0.39 -21.79
CA ARG A 280 35.26 0.54 -21.96
C ARG A 280 33.96 -0.16 -22.33
N SER A 281 33.99 -1.24 -23.12
CA SER A 281 32.78 -2.00 -23.49
C SER A 281 32.13 -2.67 -22.26
N LEU A 282 32.93 -3.10 -21.28
CA LEU A 282 32.43 -3.62 -20.00
C LEU A 282 31.87 -2.54 -19.06
N LYS A 283 32.16 -1.26 -19.30
CA LYS A 283 31.64 -0.16 -18.48
C LYS A 283 30.16 0.04 -18.77
N ARG A 284 29.32 0.01 -17.73
CA ARG A 284 27.85 0.14 -17.82
C ARG A 284 27.15 -1.00 -18.59
N SER A 285 27.83 -2.12 -18.88
CA SER A 285 27.23 -3.29 -19.54
C SER A 285 26.47 -4.23 -18.60
N LYS A 286 26.34 -3.91 -17.30
CA LYS A 286 25.60 -4.75 -16.33
C LYS A 286 24.21 -5.10 -16.84
N TYR A 287 23.47 -4.12 -17.35
CA TYR A 287 22.12 -4.37 -17.86
C TYR A 287 22.11 -5.32 -19.07
N VAL A 288 23.10 -5.20 -19.96
CA VAL A 288 23.24 -6.07 -21.13
C VAL A 288 23.45 -7.52 -20.70
N LEU A 289 24.38 -7.75 -19.75
CA LEU A 289 24.71 -9.08 -19.25
C LEU A 289 23.62 -9.74 -18.38
N THR A 290 22.76 -8.94 -17.76
CA THR A 290 21.71 -9.42 -16.84
C THR A 290 20.33 -9.48 -17.48
N SER A 291 20.19 -9.04 -18.73
CA SER A 291 18.94 -9.11 -19.48
C SER A 291 18.82 -10.43 -20.24
N LYS A 292 17.58 -10.90 -20.46
CA LYS A 292 17.31 -11.98 -21.42
C LYS A 292 17.62 -11.51 -22.85
N ARG A 293 18.18 -12.39 -23.69
CA ARG A 293 18.48 -12.09 -25.11
C ARG A 293 17.27 -11.53 -25.86
N GLU A 294 16.09 -12.13 -25.68
CA GLU A 294 14.83 -11.65 -26.27
C GLU A 294 14.51 -10.19 -25.91
N THR A 295 14.84 -9.78 -24.69
CA THR A 295 14.64 -8.40 -24.24
C THR A 295 15.58 -7.46 -24.98
N LEU A 296 16.85 -7.85 -25.18
CA LEU A 296 17.82 -7.05 -25.95
C LEU A 296 17.37 -6.91 -27.40
N GLN A 297 17.00 -8.01 -28.05
CA GLN A 297 16.46 -8.03 -29.41
C GLN A 297 15.22 -7.14 -29.56
N LYS A 298 14.30 -7.19 -28.59
CA LYS A 298 13.12 -6.30 -28.59
C LYS A 298 13.52 -4.84 -28.53
N LYS A 299 14.52 -4.47 -27.73
CA LYS A 299 15.00 -3.08 -27.63
C LYS A 299 15.70 -2.60 -28.90
N ASP A 300 16.50 -3.46 -29.51
CA ASP A 300 17.17 -3.15 -30.77
C ASP A 300 16.14 -2.98 -31.91
N LYS A 301 15.09 -3.83 -31.94
CA LYS A 301 13.93 -3.64 -32.85
C LYS A 301 13.15 -2.35 -32.59
N GLU A 302 12.97 -1.95 -31.32
CA GLU A 302 12.32 -0.68 -30.96
C GLU A 302 13.14 0.53 -31.40
N GLU A 303 14.47 0.45 -31.31
CA GLU A 303 15.37 1.50 -31.79
C GLU A 303 15.38 1.60 -33.31
N ALA A 304 15.39 0.47 -34.04
CA ALA A 304 15.26 0.45 -35.49
C ALA A 304 13.95 1.11 -35.97
N LYS A 305 12.91 1.08 -35.13
CA LYS A 305 11.63 1.78 -35.37
C LYS A 305 11.64 3.24 -34.92
N GLY A 306 12.77 3.77 -34.48
CA GLY A 306 12.93 5.16 -34.03
C GLY A 306 12.21 5.49 -32.73
N LYS A 307 11.95 4.51 -31.85
CA LYS A 307 11.14 4.71 -30.65
C LYS A 307 11.71 5.83 -29.76
N VAL A 308 10.90 6.87 -29.59
CA VAL A 308 11.14 7.96 -28.64
C VAL A 308 10.72 7.50 -27.25
N LEU A 309 11.65 7.56 -26.28
CA LEU A 309 11.38 7.20 -24.89
C LEU A 309 10.79 8.36 -24.11
N GLN A 310 11.16 9.59 -24.48
CA GLN A 310 10.67 10.80 -23.86
C GLN A 310 10.58 11.89 -24.92
N SER A 311 9.37 12.37 -25.14
CA SER A 311 9.10 13.48 -26.06
C SER A 311 9.77 14.75 -25.54
N GLY A 312 10.38 15.50 -26.46
CA GLY A 312 10.91 16.83 -26.15
C GLY A 312 9.80 17.78 -25.70
N SER A 313 10.16 18.75 -24.87
CA SER A 313 9.25 19.84 -24.49
C SER A 313 10.03 21.14 -24.37
N GLU A 314 9.68 22.10 -25.21
CA GLU A 314 10.23 23.46 -25.12
C GLU A 314 9.81 24.15 -23.82
N LEU A 315 8.56 23.95 -23.39
CA LEU A 315 8.02 24.53 -22.15
C LEU A 315 8.82 24.11 -20.90
N PHE A 316 9.43 22.93 -20.91
CA PHE A 316 10.24 22.43 -19.80
C PHE A 316 11.75 22.37 -20.13
N HIS A 317 12.19 22.93 -21.27
CA HIS A 317 13.56 22.85 -21.78
C HIS A 317 14.13 21.41 -21.77
N ARG A 318 13.33 20.44 -22.21
CA ARG A 318 13.69 19.02 -22.23
C ARG A 318 13.95 18.55 -23.65
N SER A 319 15.12 17.97 -23.87
CA SER A 319 15.49 17.34 -25.14
C SER A 319 14.84 15.97 -25.32
N GLU A 320 14.64 15.59 -26.58
CA GLU A 320 14.11 14.28 -26.94
C GLU A 320 15.13 13.17 -26.64
N VAL A 321 14.68 12.12 -25.96
CA VAL A 321 15.51 10.94 -25.65
C VAL A 321 15.05 9.76 -26.49
N LYS A 322 15.90 9.33 -27.44
CA LYS A 322 15.67 8.15 -28.28
C LYS A 322 16.23 6.89 -27.64
N ARG A 323 15.64 5.73 -27.97
CA ARG A 323 16.19 4.41 -27.63
C ARG A 323 17.58 4.26 -28.27
N LYS A 324 18.49 3.57 -27.59
CA LYS A 324 19.81 3.19 -28.13
C LYS A 324 19.80 1.70 -28.49
N GLY A 325 20.31 1.36 -29.68
CA GLY A 325 20.40 -0.01 -30.18
C GLY A 325 21.78 -0.65 -29.92
N GLY A 326 22.06 -1.74 -30.62
CA GLY A 326 23.33 -2.47 -30.57
C GLY A 326 23.57 -3.22 -29.27
N GLN A 327 22.52 -3.55 -28.52
CA GLN A 327 22.65 -4.22 -27.23
C GLN A 327 22.94 -5.72 -27.39
N GLU A 328 22.34 -6.37 -28.39
CA GLU A 328 22.60 -7.80 -28.67
C GLU A 328 24.03 -8.04 -29.19
N GLU A 329 24.50 -7.22 -30.13
CA GLU A 329 25.88 -7.34 -30.64
C GLU A 329 26.92 -7.11 -29.53
N LEU A 330 26.67 -6.12 -28.65
CA LEU A 330 27.50 -5.90 -27.47
C LEU A 330 27.47 -7.09 -26.50
N TYR A 331 26.31 -7.73 -26.32
CA TYR A 331 26.20 -8.94 -25.51
C TYR A 331 27.04 -10.09 -26.09
N ASP A 332 26.90 -10.35 -27.40
CA ASP A 332 27.61 -11.43 -28.09
C ASP A 332 29.13 -11.24 -28.06
N SER A 333 29.60 -10.01 -28.29
CA SER A 333 31.03 -9.69 -28.20
C SER A 333 31.59 -9.94 -26.80
N ILE A 334 30.91 -9.48 -25.74
CA ILE A 334 31.39 -9.64 -24.36
C ILE A 334 31.46 -11.11 -23.97
N ILE A 335 30.43 -11.88 -24.33
CA ILE A 335 30.35 -13.30 -23.98
C ILE A 335 31.40 -14.12 -24.74
N ARG A 336 31.63 -13.82 -26.02
CA ARG A 336 32.65 -14.49 -26.83
C ARG A 336 34.07 -14.25 -26.30
N GLU A 337 34.35 -13.07 -25.78
CA GLU A 337 35.68 -12.68 -25.32
C GLU A 337 35.99 -13.14 -23.88
N ASN A 338 34.97 -13.46 -23.07
CA ASN A 338 35.15 -13.77 -21.66
C ASN A 338 34.49 -15.08 -21.22
N LYS A 339 35.33 -16.08 -20.94
CA LYS A 339 34.91 -17.42 -20.49
C LYS A 339 34.06 -17.39 -19.21
N LEU A 340 34.38 -16.54 -18.23
CA LEU A 340 33.63 -16.47 -16.98
C LEU A 340 32.25 -15.82 -17.17
N LEU A 341 32.14 -14.81 -18.04
CA LEU A 341 30.85 -14.19 -18.38
C LEU A 341 30.01 -15.12 -19.25
N PHE A 342 30.61 -15.91 -20.14
CA PHE A 342 29.93 -17.00 -20.84
C PHE A 342 29.39 -18.06 -19.86
N THR A 343 30.22 -18.48 -18.89
CA THR A 343 29.77 -19.45 -17.87
C THR A 343 28.63 -18.86 -17.02
N ALA A 344 28.71 -17.58 -16.67
CA ALA A 344 27.63 -16.91 -15.96
C ALA A 344 26.35 -16.83 -16.80
N ASP A 345 26.48 -16.76 -18.12
CA ASP A 345 25.35 -16.79 -19.04
C ASP A 345 24.65 -18.15 -19.02
N LEU A 346 25.43 -19.22 -19.16
CA LEU A 346 24.96 -20.60 -19.09
C LEU A 346 24.24 -20.90 -17.78
N VAL A 347 24.86 -20.55 -16.63
CA VAL A 347 24.26 -20.77 -15.30
C VAL A 347 22.91 -20.05 -15.15
N LYS A 348 22.72 -18.86 -15.76
CA LYS A 348 21.40 -18.19 -15.74
C LYS A 348 20.36 -18.95 -16.54
N GLU A 349 20.73 -19.52 -17.68
CA GLU A 349 19.81 -20.32 -18.50
C GLU A 349 19.42 -21.59 -17.76
N GLN A 350 20.40 -22.31 -17.19
CA GLN A 350 20.16 -23.50 -16.38
C GLN A 350 19.29 -23.23 -15.17
N LEU A 351 19.55 -22.14 -14.40
CA LEU A 351 18.66 -21.73 -13.31
C LEU A 351 17.25 -21.47 -13.84
N SER A 352 17.12 -20.71 -14.94
CA SER A 352 15.80 -20.43 -15.51
C SER A 352 15.07 -21.68 -15.98
N ASP A 353 15.77 -22.75 -16.35
CA ASP A 353 15.18 -24.01 -16.77
C ASP A 353 14.84 -24.91 -15.58
N ALA A 354 15.72 -24.98 -14.57
CA ALA A 354 15.45 -25.64 -13.30
C ALA A 354 14.16 -25.10 -12.64
N PHE A 355 13.99 -23.78 -12.60
CA PHE A 355 12.79 -23.15 -12.04
C PHE A 355 11.51 -23.32 -12.89
N LYS A 356 11.59 -23.92 -14.09
CA LYS A 356 10.39 -24.33 -14.86
C LYS A 356 9.96 -25.76 -14.57
N MET A 357 10.82 -26.54 -13.90
CA MET A 357 10.54 -27.93 -13.58
C MET A 357 9.40 -28.04 -12.56
N ALA A 358 8.63 -29.11 -12.66
CA ALA A 358 7.52 -29.42 -11.75
C ALA A 358 7.79 -30.63 -10.87
N ASP A 359 8.92 -31.30 -11.10
CA ASP A 359 9.36 -32.46 -10.36
C ASP A 359 10.57 -32.07 -9.51
N GLU A 360 10.48 -32.36 -8.22
CA GLU A 360 11.48 -31.95 -7.23
C GLU A 360 12.81 -32.68 -7.43
N ALA A 361 12.78 -33.97 -7.79
CA ALA A 361 13.98 -34.75 -8.06
C ALA A 361 14.73 -34.23 -9.30
N ALA A 362 14.00 -33.96 -10.40
CA ALA A 362 14.59 -33.37 -11.60
C ALA A 362 15.17 -31.97 -11.33
N MET A 363 14.48 -31.14 -10.53
CA MET A 363 15.00 -29.83 -10.14
C MET A 363 16.25 -29.96 -9.25
N ALA A 364 16.27 -30.92 -8.33
CA ALA A 364 17.41 -31.21 -7.47
C ALA A 364 18.65 -31.60 -8.30
N GLU A 365 18.50 -32.50 -9.27
CA GLU A 365 19.58 -32.88 -10.19
C GLU A 365 20.11 -31.66 -10.95
N ALA A 366 19.23 -30.84 -11.53
CA ALA A 366 19.63 -29.63 -12.24
C ALA A 366 20.36 -28.61 -11.35
N VAL A 367 19.94 -28.44 -10.09
CA VAL A 367 20.61 -27.54 -9.14
C VAL A 367 21.98 -28.08 -8.73
N ILE A 368 22.13 -29.40 -8.57
CA ILE A 368 23.43 -30.03 -8.30
C ILE A 368 24.39 -29.81 -9.48
N GLU A 369 23.94 -29.97 -10.71
CA GLU A 369 24.74 -29.70 -11.90
C GLU A 369 25.22 -28.24 -11.93
N ILE A 370 24.34 -27.28 -11.62
CA ILE A 370 24.68 -25.85 -11.53
C ILE A 370 25.75 -25.61 -10.45
N ILE A 371 25.62 -26.25 -9.29
CA ILE A 371 26.59 -26.16 -8.18
C ILE A 371 27.97 -26.66 -8.65
N ASP A 372 28.03 -27.79 -9.34
CA ASP A 372 29.27 -28.38 -9.83
C ASP A 372 29.93 -27.52 -10.91
N GLU A 373 29.16 -26.97 -11.85
CA GLU A 373 29.66 -26.01 -12.85
C GLU A 373 30.23 -24.76 -12.20
N CYS A 374 29.53 -24.19 -11.22
CA CYS A 374 30.01 -23.06 -10.44
C CYS A 374 31.35 -23.37 -9.74
N ARG A 375 31.47 -24.54 -9.11
CA ARG A 375 32.72 -24.99 -8.45
C ARG A 375 33.85 -25.23 -9.45
N ALA A 376 33.55 -25.78 -10.62
CA ALA A 376 34.53 -26.04 -11.68
C ALA A 376 35.20 -24.77 -12.21
N THR A 377 34.54 -23.61 -12.13
CA THR A 377 35.15 -22.32 -12.51
C THR A 377 36.36 -21.94 -11.65
N LYS A 378 36.46 -22.48 -10.41
CA LYS A 378 37.43 -22.08 -9.38
C LYS A 378 37.43 -20.57 -9.07
N ASN A 379 36.42 -19.83 -9.52
CA ASN A 379 36.30 -18.41 -9.26
C ASN A 379 35.57 -18.18 -7.93
N ARG A 380 36.12 -17.31 -7.08
CA ARG A 380 35.58 -17.04 -5.74
C ARG A 380 34.10 -16.63 -5.71
N HIS A 381 33.60 -15.93 -6.73
CA HIS A 381 32.20 -15.47 -6.76
C HIS A 381 31.25 -16.59 -7.15
N PHE A 382 31.67 -17.48 -8.05
CA PHE A 382 30.91 -18.67 -8.39
C PHE A 382 30.91 -19.68 -7.23
N ILE A 383 32.04 -19.86 -6.54
CA ILE A 383 32.12 -20.70 -5.33
C ILE A 383 31.20 -20.14 -4.23
N TRP A 384 31.17 -18.81 -4.05
CA TRP A 384 30.24 -18.19 -3.12
C TRP A 384 28.78 -18.53 -3.49
N PHE A 385 28.44 -18.47 -4.77
CA PHE A 385 27.09 -18.78 -5.23
C PHE A 385 26.74 -20.27 -5.12
N SER A 386 27.68 -21.18 -5.38
CA SER A 386 27.46 -22.62 -5.17
C SER A 386 27.15 -22.91 -3.70
N ASN A 387 27.89 -22.28 -2.77
CA ASN A 387 27.64 -22.45 -1.34
C ASN A 387 26.29 -21.85 -0.93
N LEU A 388 25.85 -20.75 -1.57
CA LEU A 388 24.52 -20.21 -1.36
C LEU A 388 23.44 -21.21 -1.78
N LEU A 389 23.55 -21.81 -2.96
CA LEU A 389 22.58 -22.80 -3.43
C LEU A 389 22.56 -24.04 -2.54
N GLU A 390 23.73 -24.53 -2.11
CA GLU A 390 23.86 -25.70 -1.24
C GLU A 390 23.25 -25.46 0.15
N ASN A 391 23.49 -24.30 0.76
CA ASN A 391 22.94 -23.95 2.07
C ASN A 391 21.42 -23.80 2.07
N HIS A 392 20.82 -23.52 0.92
CA HIS A 392 19.38 -23.26 0.75
C HIS A 392 18.71 -24.31 -0.14
N PHE A 393 19.35 -25.47 -0.32
CA PHE A 393 18.99 -26.45 -1.34
C PHE A 393 17.54 -26.91 -1.24
N GLU A 394 17.10 -27.33 -0.04
CA GLU A 394 15.74 -27.82 0.22
C GLU A 394 14.68 -26.77 -0.13
N GLY A 395 14.86 -25.52 0.30
CA GLY A 395 13.91 -24.45 0.01
C GLY A 395 13.90 -24.02 -1.47
N ILE A 396 14.99 -24.28 -2.21
CA ILE A 396 15.06 -24.03 -3.65
C ILE A 396 14.25 -25.08 -4.41
N ILE A 397 14.47 -26.37 -4.12
CA ILE A 397 13.79 -27.47 -4.83
C ILE A 397 12.31 -27.55 -4.48
N ALA A 398 11.91 -27.11 -3.27
CA ALA A 398 10.51 -26.99 -2.86
C ALA A 398 9.68 -26.09 -3.80
N HIS A 399 10.32 -25.22 -4.59
CA HIS A 399 9.65 -24.46 -5.63
C HIS A 399 8.94 -25.35 -6.67
N ALA A 400 9.51 -26.51 -7.01
CA ALA A 400 8.91 -27.44 -7.97
C ALA A 400 7.56 -27.99 -7.47
N ALA A 401 7.45 -28.26 -6.17
CA ALA A 401 6.27 -28.81 -5.53
C ALA A 401 5.13 -27.77 -5.38
N TYR A 402 5.44 -26.58 -4.85
CA TYR A 402 4.42 -25.58 -4.50
C TYR A 402 4.16 -24.53 -5.60
N LYS A 403 5.13 -24.30 -6.51
CA LYS A 403 5.08 -23.25 -7.55
C LYS A 403 4.64 -21.87 -7.04
N ILE A 404 4.93 -21.58 -5.78
CA ILE A 404 4.69 -20.27 -5.18
C ILE A 404 5.84 -19.33 -5.54
N SER A 405 5.50 -18.08 -5.89
CA SER A 405 6.48 -17.04 -6.19
C SER A 405 6.21 -15.81 -5.33
N SER A 406 7.26 -15.04 -5.07
CA SER A 406 7.14 -13.74 -4.40
C SER A 406 6.47 -12.68 -5.28
N GLY A 407 6.08 -12.96 -6.53
CA GLY A 407 5.57 -11.95 -7.45
C GLY A 407 4.35 -11.19 -6.89
N LYS A 408 3.49 -11.85 -6.12
CA LYS A 408 2.38 -11.19 -5.42
C LYS A 408 2.88 -10.23 -4.32
N ILE A 409 3.88 -10.62 -3.53
CA ILE A 409 4.47 -9.74 -2.50
C ILE A 409 5.19 -8.53 -3.12
N GLU A 410 5.80 -8.68 -4.30
CA GLU A 410 6.34 -7.56 -5.05
C GLU A 410 5.23 -6.60 -5.51
N GLY A 411 4.12 -7.16 -5.99
CA GLY A 411 2.90 -6.40 -6.31
C GLY A 411 2.42 -5.57 -5.11
N ILE A 412 2.34 -6.20 -3.93
CA ILE A 412 1.99 -5.54 -2.67
C ILE A 412 3.01 -4.46 -2.30
N ASN A 413 4.31 -4.73 -2.39
CA ASN A 413 5.35 -3.73 -2.14
C ASN A 413 5.21 -2.50 -3.06
N ASN A 414 4.85 -2.69 -4.33
CA ASN A 414 4.59 -1.61 -5.26
C ASN A 414 3.29 -0.86 -4.93
N LYS A 415 2.26 -1.56 -4.46
CA LYS A 415 1.02 -0.96 -3.95
C LYS A 415 1.26 -0.12 -2.69
N ILE A 416 2.01 -0.62 -1.70
CA ILE A 416 2.45 0.11 -0.50
C ILE A 416 3.16 1.40 -0.89
N LYS A 417 4.13 1.33 -1.82
CA LYS A 417 4.84 2.52 -2.32
C LYS A 417 3.89 3.50 -3.01
N THR A 418 2.85 3.02 -3.67
CA THR A 418 1.86 3.85 -4.37
C THR A 418 0.96 4.55 -3.37
N ILE A 419 0.37 3.83 -2.41
CA ILE A 419 -0.46 4.40 -1.34
C ILE A 419 0.30 5.51 -0.62
N ARG A 420 1.57 5.26 -0.24
CA ARG A 420 2.42 6.26 0.40
C ARG A 420 2.62 7.52 -0.46
N ARG A 421 2.85 7.36 -1.77
CA ARG A 421 3.04 8.48 -2.71
C ARG A 421 1.74 9.27 -2.88
N THR A 422 0.62 8.58 -3.05
CA THR A 422 -0.71 9.18 -3.19
C THR A 422 -1.13 9.96 -1.94
N GLY A 423 -0.77 9.46 -0.75
CA GLY A 423 -1.00 10.16 0.52
C GLY A 423 -0.02 11.30 0.83
N TYR A 424 0.96 11.57 -0.05
CA TYR A 424 2.08 12.50 0.20
C TYR A 424 2.87 12.17 1.48
N GLY A 425 2.98 10.88 1.80
CA GLY A 425 3.63 10.36 3.00
C GLY A 425 2.70 10.26 4.22
N TYR A 426 2.99 9.29 5.09
CA TYR A 426 2.26 9.03 6.32
C TYR A 426 3.22 9.06 7.51
N PRO A 427 3.24 10.14 8.31
CA PRO A 427 4.12 10.23 9.48
C PRO A 427 3.72 9.32 10.65
N ASP A 428 2.46 8.89 10.67
CA ASP A 428 1.86 8.03 11.70
C ASP A 428 1.81 6.62 11.16
N ASP A 429 2.67 5.75 11.69
CA ASP A 429 2.87 4.38 11.19
C ASP A 429 1.65 3.49 11.45
N ASP A 430 1.01 3.63 12.62
CA ASP A 430 -0.22 2.88 12.94
C ASP A 430 -1.33 3.21 11.95
N TYR A 431 -1.51 4.50 11.67
CA TYR A 431 -2.48 4.93 10.66
C TYR A 431 -2.10 4.45 9.26
N PHE A 432 -0.80 4.43 8.92
CA PHE A 432 -0.36 3.92 7.63
C PHE A 432 -0.65 2.43 7.49
N PHE A 433 -0.37 1.61 8.51
CA PHE A 433 -0.68 0.18 8.49
C PHE A 433 -2.17 -0.07 8.31
N LEU A 434 -3.02 0.68 9.02
CA LEU A 434 -4.47 0.64 8.83
C LEU A 434 -4.90 0.98 7.38
N LYS A 435 -4.24 1.95 6.73
CA LYS A 435 -4.49 2.24 5.31
C LYS A 435 -4.05 1.10 4.38
N LEU A 436 -3.01 0.35 4.73
CA LEU A 436 -2.55 -0.79 3.94
C LEU A 436 -3.57 -1.93 3.98
N PHE A 437 -4.11 -2.25 5.16
CA PHE A 437 -5.20 -3.22 5.30
C PHE A 437 -6.47 -2.78 4.53
N ASP A 438 -6.82 -1.49 4.58
CA ASP A 438 -8.03 -0.98 3.90
C ASP A 438 -7.93 -0.97 2.38
N ALA A 439 -6.74 -0.71 1.83
CA ALA A 439 -6.54 -0.63 0.39
C ALA A 439 -6.83 -1.94 -0.36
N GLU A 440 -6.98 -3.06 0.34
CA GLU A 440 -7.33 -4.36 -0.23
C GLU A 440 -8.84 -4.63 -0.27
N SER A 441 -9.61 -3.98 0.61
CA SER A 441 -11.06 -4.17 0.69
C SER A 441 -11.87 -3.31 -0.29
N VAL A 442 -11.29 -2.24 -0.83
CA VAL A 442 -12.02 -1.24 -1.64
C VAL A 442 -12.37 -1.73 -3.06
N ILE A 443 -11.78 -2.84 -3.53
CA ILE A 443 -11.95 -3.32 -4.91
C ILE A 443 -13.32 -4.00 -5.16
N HIS A 444 -14.09 -4.34 -4.11
CA HIS A 444 -15.35 -5.08 -4.25
C HIS A 444 -16.63 -4.23 -4.35
N PHE A 445 -16.55 -2.90 -4.29
CA PHE A 445 -17.75 -2.04 -4.21
C PHE A 445 -18.26 -1.49 -5.57
N VAL A 446 -17.69 -1.91 -6.70
CA VAL A 446 -18.11 -1.41 -8.04
C VAL A 446 -19.18 -2.29 -8.72
N ASP A 447 -19.56 -3.42 -8.13
CA ASP A 447 -20.70 -4.21 -8.62
C ASP A 447 -22.01 -3.73 -7.97
N ILE A 448 -22.55 -2.62 -8.49
CA ILE A 448 -23.97 -2.30 -8.29
C ILE A 448 -24.76 -3.33 -9.11
N PRO A 449 -25.63 -4.16 -8.51
CA PRO A 449 -26.53 -4.99 -9.30
C PRO A 449 -27.44 -4.07 -10.10
N SER A 450 -27.31 -4.09 -11.43
CA SER A 450 -28.22 -3.41 -12.33
C SER A 450 -29.60 -4.10 -12.31
N GLN A 451 -30.36 -3.94 -11.23
CA GLN A 451 -31.78 -4.30 -11.20
C GLN A 451 -32.63 -3.15 -11.75
N LEU A 452 -32.33 -2.73 -12.98
CA LEU A 452 -33.20 -1.90 -13.81
C LEU A 452 -32.98 -2.29 -15.28
N ASP A 453 -33.33 -3.53 -15.63
CA ASP A 453 -33.77 -3.82 -16.99
C ASP A 453 -34.60 -5.11 -17.06
N GLN A 454 -35.65 -5.07 -17.89
CA GLN A 454 -36.64 -6.12 -18.19
C GLN A 454 -37.92 -6.18 -17.33
N LYS A 455 -38.74 -5.11 -17.40
CA LYS A 455 -40.17 -5.30 -17.66
C LYS A 455 -40.44 -5.02 -19.15
N LYS A 456 -40.23 -6.04 -19.99
CA LYS A 456 -40.77 -6.05 -21.36
C LYS A 456 -42.05 -6.87 -21.38
N GLY A 457 -43.13 -6.20 -21.78
CA GLY A 457 -44.21 -6.78 -22.58
C GLY A 457 -45.24 -7.63 -21.85
N ASN A 458 -46.35 -7.01 -21.43
CA ASN A 458 -47.64 -7.66 -21.61
C ASN A 458 -48.68 -6.65 -22.10
N ASN A 459 -49.34 -7.05 -23.18
CA ASN A 459 -50.31 -6.32 -23.97
C ASN A 459 -51.46 -5.75 -23.13
N LEU A 460 -51.81 -4.48 -23.36
CA LEU A 460 -53.19 -4.04 -23.31
C LEU A 460 -53.46 -3.12 -24.50
N GLN A 461 -54.21 -3.67 -25.46
CA GLN A 461 -54.90 -2.92 -26.50
C GLN A 461 -55.97 -2.05 -25.84
N LEU A 462 -55.90 -0.75 -26.11
CA LEU A 462 -57.02 0.16 -25.89
C LEU A 462 -57.98 0.03 -27.07
N ARG A 463 -59.24 -0.32 -26.76
CA ARG A 463 -60.41 0.11 -27.51
C ARG A 463 -61.06 1.25 -26.74
#